data_AF-A0A7C7VLI8-F1
#
_entry.id   AF-A0A7C7VLI8-F1
#
_cell.length_a   1.000
_cell.length_b   1.000
_cell.length_c   1.000
_cell.angle_alpha   90.00
_cell.angle_beta   90.00
_cell.angle_gamma   90.00
#
_symmetry.space_group_name_H-M   'P 1'
#
loop_
_entity.id
_entity.type
_entity.pdbx_description
1 polymer ?
#
loop_
_entity_poly.entity_id
_entity_poly.type
_entity_poly.pdbx_seq_one_letter_code
_entity_poly.pdbx_strand_id
1 'polypeptide(L)'
;DEFRKGVRRLLELAGGRKTVLMCAERLYWGCHRRILSDYLLAQGHKVTHIIDKERAVGHEMTSFAEVRDGILVYPQEKVESEASIVED
;
A
#
# COMPACT_ATOMS: atom_id res chain seq x y z
N ASP A 1 13.51 6.79 -6.87
CA ASP A 1 13.17 8.24 -6.96
C ASP A 1 11.88 8.55 -7.69
N GLU A 2 11.60 7.96 -8.86
CA GLU A 2 10.41 8.29 -9.66
C GLU A 2 9.07 8.06 -8.95
N PHE A 3 8.92 6.96 -8.22
CA PHE A 3 7.72 6.71 -7.42
C PHE A 3 7.43 7.86 -6.44
N ARG A 4 8.44 8.27 -5.66
CA ARG A 4 8.29 9.37 -4.68
C ARG A 4 8.01 10.71 -5.35
N LYS A 5 8.60 10.99 -6.51
CA LYS A 5 8.27 12.17 -7.32
C LYS A 5 6.80 12.16 -7.76
N GLY A 6 6.32 11.01 -8.25
CA GLY A 6 4.93 10.82 -8.62
C GLY A 6 3.97 11.05 -7.46
N VAL A 7 4.28 10.53 -6.26
CA VAL A 7 3.46 10.75 -5.07
C VAL A 7 3.43 12.22 -4.66
N ARG A 8 4.58 12.92 -4.66
CA ARG A 8 4.60 14.37 -4.38
C ARG A 8 3.72 15.13 -5.36
N ARG A 9 3.84 14.83 -6.66
CA ARG A 9 3.01 15.45 -7.69
C ARG A 9 1.52 15.17 -7.46
N LEU A 10 1.16 13.94 -7.08
CA LEU A 10 -0.22 13.58 -6.74
C LEU A 10 -0.73 14.43 -5.57
N LEU A 11 0.04 14.58 -4.50
CA LEU A 11 -0.35 15.35 -3.32
C LEU A 11 -0.47 16.85 -3.60
N GLU A 12 0.42 17.40 -4.42
CA GLU A 12 0.32 18.79 -4.94
C GLU A 12 -0.97 18.99 -5.76
N LEU A 13 -1.27 18.05 -6.65
CA LEU A 13 -2.49 18.07 -7.46
C LEU A 13 -3.74 17.87 -6.59
N ALA A 14 -3.65 17.11 -5.50
CA ALA A 14 -4.75 16.98 -4.56
C ALA A 14 -5.01 18.33 -3.89
N GLY A 15 -3.99 19.01 -3.34
CA GLY A 15 -4.06 20.43 -2.97
C GLY A 15 -5.28 20.82 -2.11
N GLY A 16 -5.71 19.94 -1.21
CA GLY A 16 -6.91 20.12 -0.37
C GLY A 16 -8.27 19.87 -1.06
N ARG A 17 -8.25 19.49 -2.34
CA ARG A 17 -9.45 19.11 -3.10
C ARG A 17 -9.81 17.65 -2.87
N LYS A 18 -11.07 17.31 -3.15
CA LYS A 18 -11.50 15.91 -3.27
C LYS A 18 -10.89 15.33 -4.55
N THR A 19 -9.93 14.43 -4.40
CA THR A 19 -9.20 13.82 -5.51
C THR A 19 -9.40 12.31 -5.51
N VAL A 20 -9.68 11.75 -6.69
CA VAL A 20 -9.84 10.31 -6.90
C VAL A 20 -8.75 9.84 -7.85
N LEU A 21 -8.10 8.74 -7.48
CA LEU A 21 -7.15 8.03 -8.33
C LEU A 21 -7.82 6.75 -8.87
N MET A 22 -8.00 6.68 -10.19
CA MET A 22 -8.62 5.55 -10.87
C MET A 22 -7.57 4.64 -11.51
N CYS A 23 -7.91 3.36 -11.64
CA CYS A 23 -7.14 2.37 -12.39
C CYS A 23 -8.12 1.50 -13.20
N ALA A 24 -7.61 0.69 -14.12
CA ALA A 24 -8.45 -0.13 -14.98
C ALA A 24 -9.11 -1.29 -14.21
N GLU A 25 -8.46 -1.80 -13.16
CA GLU A 25 -8.98 -2.87 -12.34
C GLU A 25 -10.05 -2.35 -11.38
N ARG A 26 -11.15 -3.10 -11.26
CA ARG A 26 -12.24 -2.79 -10.33
C ARG A 26 -11.79 -2.81 -8.87
N LEU A 27 -10.97 -3.78 -8.49
CA LEU A 27 -10.61 -4.06 -7.10
C LEU A 27 -9.20 -3.61 -6.78
N TYR A 28 -9.05 -2.78 -5.75
CA TYR A 28 -7.76 -2.16 -5.41
C TYR A 28 -6.68 -3.18 -5.07
N TRP A 29 -7.03 -4.33 -4.49
CA TRP A 29 -6.08 -5.36 -4.07
C TRP A 29 -5.45 -6.15 -5.23
N GLY A 30 -6.05 -6.07 -6.42
CA GLY A 30 -5.53 -6.71 -7.63
C GLY A 30 -4.68 -5.79 -8.51
N CYS A 31 -4.41 -4.56 -8.09
CA CYS A 31 -3.70 -3.57 -8.90
C CYS A 31 -2.64 -2.80 -8.09
N HIS A 32 -1.85 -1.99 -8.77
CA HIS A 32 -0.79 -1.17 -8.15
C HIS A 32 -1.33 -0.12 -7.16
N ARG A 33 -2.64 0.19 -7.17
CA ARG A 33 -3.24 1.11 -6.21
C ARG A 33 -3.14 0.60 -4.78
N ARG A 34 -3.06 -0.72 -4.54
CA ARG A 34 -2.79 -1.27 -3.20
C ARG A 34 -1.48 -0.73 -2.64
N ILE A 35 -0.40 -0.80 -3.43
CA ILE A 35 0.93 -0.37 -3.02
C ILE A 35 0.96 1.14 -2.74
N LEU A 36 0.35 1.93 -3.62
CA LEU A 36 0.24 3.37 -3.41
C LEU A 36 -0.59 3.70 -2.15
N SER A 37 -1.64 2.94 -1.87
CA SER A 37 -2.50 3.15 -0.72
C SER A 37 -1.81 2.80 0.60
N ASP A 38 -1.05 1.70 0.63
CA ASP A 38 -0.18 1.37 1.77
C ASP A 38 0.83 2.49 2.02
N TYR A 39 1.46 3.00 0.95
CA TYR A 39 2.43 4.08 1.06
C TYR A 39 1.80 5.36 1.63
N LEU A 40 0.64 5.77 1.11
CA LEU A 40 -0.07 6.95 1.62
C LEU A 40 -0.51 6.75 3.07
N LEU A 41 -1.01 5.57 3.42
CA LEU A 41 -1.40 5.23 4.79
C LEU A 41 -0.20 5.26 5.75
N ALA A 42 0.94 4.71 5.34
CA ALA A 42 2.19 4.77 6.11
C ALA A 42 2.72 6.19 6.31
N GLN A 43 2.36 7.14 5.43
CA GLN A 43 2.66 8.57 5.58
C GLN A 43 1.57 9.34 6.34
N GLY A 44 0.56 8.65 6.91
CA GLY A 44 -0.49 9.24 7.73
C GLY A 44 -1.70 9.78 6.95
N HIS A 45 -1.78 9.54 5.65
CA HIS A 45 -2.96 9.91 4.86
C HIS A 45 -4.08 8.87 5.00
N LYS A 46 -5.32 9.33 5.03
CA LYS A 46 -6.49 8.44 4.92
C LYS A 46 -6.77 8.13 3.45
N VAL A 47 -6.96 6.86 3.14
CA VAL A 47 -7.33 6.39 1.80
C VAL A 47 -8.67 5.66 1.89
N THR A 48 -9.57 5.95 0.95
CA THR A 48 -10.88 5.33 0.83
C THR A 48 -11.05 4.77 -0.57
N HIS A 49 -11.39 3.49 -0.67
CA HIS A 49 -11.66 2.81 -1.92
C HIS A 49 -13.14 2.83 -2.22
N ILE A 50 -13.52 3.46 -3.33
CA ILE A 50 -14.87 3.37 -3.89
C ILE A 50 -14.95 2.05 -4.65
N ILE A 51 -15.75 1.11 -4.15
CA ILE A 51 -15.88 -0.24 -4.74
C ILE A 51 -17.01 -0.25 -5.77
N ASP A 52 -18.12 0.38 -5.44
CA ASP A 52 -19.31 0.52 -6.27
C ASP A 52 -20.14 1.73 -5.79
N LYS A 53 -21.37 1.86 -6.30
CA LYS A 53 -22.27 2.99 -6.02
C LYS A 53 -22.65 3.10 -4.54
N GLU A 54 -22.68 1.99 -3.82
CA GLU A 54 -23.21 1.90 -2.46
C GLU A 54 -22.10 1.66 -1.43
N ARG A 55 -20.94 1.17 -1.87
CA ARG A 55 -19.86 0.73 -0.99
C ARG A 55 -18.57 1.49 -1.20
N ALA A 56 -18.10 2.12 -0.12
CA ALA A 56 -16.74 2.60 0.03
C ALA A 56 -16.11 1.98 1.29
N VAL A 57 -14.83 1.62 1.21
CA VAL A 57 -14.10 0.99 2.32
C VAL A 57 -12.81 1.74 2.61
N GLY A 58 -12.44 1.85 3.88
CA GLY A 58 -11.10 2.35 4.25
C GLY A 58 -10.02 1.41 3.75
N HIS A 59 -8.88 1.97 3.33
CA HIS A 59 -7.69 1.16 3.09
C HIS A 59 -7.15 0.66 4.43
N GLU A 60 -6.94 -0.65 4.53
CA GLU A 60 -6.19 -1.26 5.61
C GLU A 60 -4.83 -1.67 5.07
N MET A 61 -3.80 -1.58 5.92
CA MET A 61 -2.45 -1.98 5.54
C MET A 61 -2.48 -3.41 5.01
N THR A 62 -1.85 -3.64 3.85
CA THR A 62 -1.69 -5.01 3.32
C THR A 62 -1.08 -5.90 4.41
N SER A 63 -1.62 -7.10 4.61
CA SER A 63 -1.33 -7.93 5.79
C SER A 63 0.15 -8.24 6.03
N PHE A 64 0.93 -8.37 4.95
CA PHE A 64 2.37 -8.63 5.01
C PHE A 64 3.21 -7.35 4.89
N ALA A 65 2.60 -6.18 4.79
CA ALA A 65 3.32 -4.91 4.75
C ALA A 65 3.66 -4.43 6.17
N GLU A 66 4.88 -3.93 6.33
CA GLU A 66 5.40 -3.44 7.59
C GLU A 66 5.87 -1.99 7.44
N VAL A 67 5.81 -1.21 8.52
CA VAL A 67 6.44 0.11 8.59
C VAL A 67 7.64 0.01 9.54
N ARG A 68 8.85 0.12 8.99
CA ARG A 68 10.12 0.10 9.74
C ARG A 68 10.76 1.48 9.66
N ASP A 69 10.93 2.15 10.79
CA ASP A 69 11.50 3.51 10.86
C ASP A 69 10.82 4.52 9.90
N GLY A 70 9.49 4.43 9.78
CA GLY A 70 8.69 5.28 8.89
C GLY A 70 8.76 4.90 7.40
N ILE A 71 9.44 3.80 7.07
CA ILE A 71 9.57 3.27 5.71
C ILE A 71 8.66 2.07 5.55
N LEU A 72 7.81 2.10 4.52
CA LEU A 72 7.01 0.96 4.10
C LEU A 72 7.91 -0.13 3.50
N VAL A 73 7.79 -1.36 4.01
CA VAL A 73 8.54 -2.54 3.60
C VAL A 73 7.58 -3.69 3.34
N TYR A 74 7.86 -4.46 2.28
CA TYR A 74 7.18 -5.70 1.96
C TYR A 74 8.19 -6.85 2.12
N PRO A 75 8.30 -7.47 3.31
CA PRO A 75 9.15 -8.62 3.51
C PRO A 75 8.77 -9.76 2.56
N GLN A 76 9.79 -10.49 2.08
CA GLN A 76 9.57 -11.82 1.54
C GLN A 76 9.20 -12.76 2.69
N GLU A 77 8.38 -13.78 2.42
CA GLU A 77 8.11 -14.82 3.42
C GLU A 77 9.44 -15.32 4.01
N LYS A 78 9.46 -15.51 5.34
CA LYS A 78 10.56 -16.22 5.98
C LYS A 78 10.57 -17.63 5.38
N VAL A 79 11.51 -17.91 4.48
CA VAL A 79 11.90 -19.29 4.21
C VAL A 79 12.52 -19.76 5.53
N GLU A 80 11.79 -20.55 6.30
CA GLU A 80 12.35 -21.24 7.46
C GLU A 80 13.49 -22.12 6.93
N SER A 81 14.74 -21.73 7.16
CA SER A 81 15.87 -22.60 6.89
C SER A 81 15.76 -23.77 7.88
N GLU A 82 15.50 -24.98 7.38
CA GLU A 82 15.72 -26.23 8.10
C GLU A 82 17.20 -26.33 8.49
N ALA A 83 17.54 -25.77 9.65
CA ALA A 83 18.80 -25.98 10.33
C ALA A 83 18.51 -26.65 11.67
N SER A 84 18.02 -27.88 11.60
CA SER A 84 18.13 -28.85 12.69
C SER A 84 18.52 -30.20 12.10
N ILE A 85 19.69 -30.24 11.45
CA ILE A 85 20.54 -31.42 11.55
C ILE A 85 21.29 -31.25 12.87
N VAL A 86 20.83 -31.94 13.90
CA VAL A 86 21.70 -32.35 15.00
C VAL A 86 21.82 -33.86 14.85
N GLU A 87 22.96 -34.29 14.31
CA GLU A 87 23.44 -35.66 14.46
C GLU A 87 23.77 -35.90 15.94
N ASP A 88 23.21 -36.96 16.51
CA ASP A 88 23.92 -37.92 17.39
C ASP A 88 23.17 -39.27 17.40
#